data_AF-R7ZUN9-F1
#
_entry.id   AF-R7ZUN9-F1
#
_cell.length_a   1.000
_cell.length_b   1.000
_cell.length_c   1.000
_cell.angle_alpha   90.00
_cell.angle_beta   90.00
_cell.angle_gamma   90.00
#
_symmetry.space_group_name_H-M   'P 1'
#
loop_
_entity.id
_entity.type
_entity.pdbx_description
1 polymer ?
#
loop_
_entity_poly.entity_id
_entity_poly.type
_entity_poly.pdbx_seq_one_letter_code
_entity_poly.pdbx_strand_id
1 'polypeptide(L)'
;MTNSIKKEWDALFNTMSQEDLVSSKADVLAMQFLGLVDQKMEQDNISKKELAQKVGTSASFITQLFRGDRKPNWNILAKMSIELGIEFKVMTEEMIQERVTEELMEYHKRWSKTQEYLKLKNQVTNPQTVMAVSPMAEDDYAMAG
;
A
#
# COMPACT_ATOMS: atom_id res chain seq x y z
N MET A 1 4.73 24.50 9.97
CA MET A 1 5.39 23.67 10.99
C MET A 1 6.10 22.45 10.40
N THR A 2 5.54 21.75 9.40
CA THR A 2 6.14 20.54 8.78
C THR A 2 7.51 20.76 8.11
N ASN A 3 7.75 21.90 7.47
CA ASN A 3 9.04 22.19 6.80
C ASN A 3 10.23 22.44 7.76
N SER A 4 10.00 22.81 9.03
CA SER A 4 11.11 23.02 9.99
C SER A 4 11.68 21.68 10.46
N ILE A 5 10.78 20.77 10.85
CA ILE A 5 11.14 19.43 11.32
C ILE A 5 11.88 18.66 10.23
N LYS A 6 11.39 18.72 8.98
CA LYS A 6 12.04 18.06 7.85
C LYS A 6 13.48 18.57 7.65
N LYS A 7 13.69 19.88 7.77
CA LYS A 7 15.00 20.51 7.59
C LYS A 7 15.98 20.14 8.71
N GLU A 8 15.50 20.04 9.95
CA GLU A 8 16.29 19.58 11.10
C GLU A 8 16.68 18.10 10.97
N TRP A 9 15.77 17.27 10.48
CA TRP A 9 16.04 15.86 10.16
C TRP A 9 17.05 15.70 9.03
N ASP A 10 16.88 16.47 7.94
CA ASP A 10 17.82 16.46 6.81
C ASP A 10 19.23 16.89 7.27
N ALA A 11 19.32 17.88 8.17
CA ALA A 11 20.60 18.32 8.73
C ALA A 11 21.29 17.22 9.57
N LEU A 12 20.54 16.50 10.40
CA LEU A 12 21.06 15.35 11.15
C LEU A 12 21.60 14.27 10.21
N PHE A 13 20.82 13.86 9.20
CA PHE A 13 21.22 12.81 8.26
C PHE A 13 22.39 13.21 7.35
N ASN A 14 22.49 14.49 6.97
CA ASN A 14 23.60 14.96 6.15
C ASN A 14 24.95 14.93 6.87
N THR A 15 24.96 14.84 8.20
CA THR A 15 26.19 14.68 9.00
C THR A 15 26.57 13.22 9.25
N MET A 16 25.69 12.28 8.90
CA MET A 16 25.92 10.85 9.14
C MET A 16 26.84 10.23 8.09
N SER A 17 27.60 9.22 8.50
CA SER A 17 28.37 8.43 7.55
C SER A 17 27.43 7.63 6.63
N GLN A 18 27.94 7.21 5.47
CA GLN A 18 27.18 6.32 4.57
C GLN A 18 26.78 5.01 5.26
N GLU A 19 27.63 4.49 6.16
CA GLU A 19 27.34 3.29 6.93
C GLU A 19 26.17 3.49 7.89
N ASP A 20 26.15 4.62 8.61
CA ASP A 20 25.07 4.95 9.54
C ASP A 20 23.74 5.20 8.80
N LEU A 21 23.80 5.81 7.62
CA LEU A 21 22.63 6.01 6.75
C LEU A 21 22.05 4.68 6.28
N VAL A 22 22.91 3.75 5.84
CA VAL A 22 22.48 2.40 5.43
C VAL A 22 21.88 1.65 6.62
N SER A 23 22.52 1.69 7.79
CA SER A 23 22.01 1.06 9.01
C SER A 23 20.64 1.60 9.40
N SER A 24 20.48 2.93 9.41
CA SER A 24 19.21 3.60 9.72
C SER A 24 18.11 3.26 8.71
N LYS A 25 18.43 3.22 7.42
CA LYS A 25 17.48 2.77 6.39
C LYS A 25 17.07 1.32 6.59
N ALA A 26 17.99 0.45 6.95
CA ALA A 26 17.69 -0.94 7.25
C ALA A 26 16.78 -1.08 8.49
N ASP A 27 16.94 -0.23 9.51
CA ASP A 27 16.02 -0.17 10.66
C ASP A 27 14.61 0.26 10.25
N VAL A 28 14.48 1.29 9.41
CA VAL A 28 13.18 1.72 8.89
C VAL A 28 12.50 0.59 8.12
N LEU A 29 13.23 -0.10 7.24
CA LEU A 29 12.69 -1.25 6.50
C LEU A 29 12.23 -2.36 7.45
N ALA A 30 13.06 -2.71 8.44
CA ALA A 30 12.69 -3.70 9.45
C ALA A 30 11.39 -3.33 10.17
N MET A 31 11.25 -2.07 10.59
CA MET A 31 10.05 -1.57 11.27
C MET A 31 8.82 -1.59 10.36
N GLN A 32 8.96 -1.32 9.05
CA GLN A 32 7.85 -1.41 8.10
C GLN A 32 7.31 -2.85 8.00
N PHE A 33 8.19 -3.83 7.85
CA PHE A 33 7.77 -5.24 7.83
C PHE A 33 7.14 -5.67 9.15
N LEU A 34 7.79 -5.36 10.28
CA LEU A 34 7.28 -5.74 11.60
C LEU A 34 5.98 -5.03 11.94
N GLY A 35 5.76 -3.80 11.48
CA GLY A 35 4.49 -3.09 11.64
C GLY A 35 3.33 -3.79 10.94
N LEU A 36 3.55 -4.29 9.72
CA LEU A 36 2.54 -5.10 9.02
C LEU A 36 2.23 -6.41 9.76
N VAL A 37 3.25 -7.04 10.32
CA VAL A 37 3.10 -8.24 11.14
C VAL A 37 2.31 -7.93 12.41
N ASP A 38 2.61 -6.84 13.12
CA ASP A 38 1.90 -6.44 14.35
C ASP A 38 0.42 -6.14 14.05
N GLN A 39 0.13 -5.42 12.96
CA GLN A 39 -1.24 -5.16 12.52
C GLN A 39 -2.01 -6.45 12.25
N LYS A 40 -1.40 -7.41 11.56
CA LYS A 40 -2.04 -8.70 11.29
C LYS A 40 -2.25 -9.51 12.58
N MET A 41 -1.30 -9.47 13.50
CA MET A 41 -1.44 -10.09 14.81
C MET A 41 -2.59 -9.48 15.62
N GLU A 42 -2.76 -8.15 15.60
CA GLU A 42 -3.88 -7.47 16.24
C GLU A 42 -5.23 -7.91 15.64
N GLN A 43 -5.31 -8.00 14.31
CA GLN A 43 -6.51 -8.47 13.61
C GLN A 43 -6.89 -9.91 13.97
N ASP A 44 -5.89 -10.78 14.09
CA ASP A 44 -6.09 -12.20 14.41
C ASP A 44 -6.10 -12.48 15.92
N ASN A 45 -5.96 -11.44 16.75
CA ASN A 45 -5.84 -11.51 18.20
C ASN A 45 -4.71 -12.46 18.68
N ILE A 46 -3.58 -12.45 17.98
CA ILE A 46 -2.40 -13.28 18.24
C ILE A 46 -1.40 -12.49 19.09
N SER A 47 -0.94 -13.08 20.19
CA SER A 47 0.11 -12.51 21.01
C SER A 47 1.52 -12.75 20.45
N LYS A 48 2.49 -11.93 20.84
CA LYS A 48 3.92 -12.11 20.51
C LYS A 48 4.46 -13.47 20.99
N LYS A 49 3.90 -14.02 22.07
CA LYS A 49 4.24 -15.36 22.58
C LYS A 49 3.75 -16.46 21.64
N GLU A 50 2.52 -16.35 21.14
CA GLU A 50 1.96 -17.31 20.18
C GLU A 50 2.66 -17.23 18.83
N LEU A 51 2.98 -16.02 18.35
CA LEU A 51 3.79 -15.86 17.14
C LEU A 51 5.15 -16.56 17.30
N ALA A 52 5.81 -16.40 18.45
CA ALA A 52 7.08 -17.07 18.70
C ALA A 52 6.95 -18.60 18.60
N GLN A 53 5.86 -19.17 19.13
CA GLN A 53 5.59 -20.61 19.03
C GLN A 53 5.35 -21.05 17.59
N LYS A 54 4.49 -20.34 16.85
CA LYS A 54 4.19 -20.61 15.42
C LYS A 54 5.45 -20.58 14.55
N VAL A 55 6.28 -19.56 14.74
CA VAL A 55 7.51 -19.35 13.96
C VAL A 55 8.67 -20.26 14.43
N GLY A 56 8.53 -20.92 15.58
CA GLY A 56 9.52 -21.83 16.15
C GLY A 56 10.74 -21.09 16.72
N THR A 57 10.51 -20.02 17.47
CA THR A 57 11.57 -19.20 18.11
C THR A 57 11.20 -18.84 19.55
N SER A 58 12.12 -18.20 20.28
CA SER A 58 11.86 -17.78 21.65
C SER A 58 11.03 -16.48 21.71
N ALA A 59 10.16 -16.36 22.71
CA ALA A 59 9.38 -15.15 22.94
C ALA A 59 10.27 -13.91 23.18
N SER A 60 11.44 -14.10 23.81
CA SER A 60 12.45 -13.06 23.99
C SER A 60 12.97 -12.55 22.64
N PHE A 61 13.31 -13.46 21.73
CA PHE A 61 13.77 -13.08 20.39
C PHE A 61 12.73 -12.29 19.62
N ILE A 62 11.46 -12.74 19.60
CA ILE A 62 10.37 -11.98 18.98
C ILE A 62 10.23 -10.59 19.62
N THR A 63 10.28 -10.50 20.95
CA THR A 63 10.18 -9.22 21.65
C THR A 63 11.30 -8.25 21.25
N GLN A 64 12.54 -8.74 21.13
CA GLN A 64 13.68 -7.95 20.66
C GLN A 64 13.49 -7.42 19.24
N LEU A 65 12.89 -8.21 18.35
CA LEU A 65 12.57 -7.75 16.99
C LEU A 65 11.60 -6.57 17.03
N PHE A 66 10.48 -6.70 17.74
CA PHE A 66 9.45 -5.65 17.82
C PHE A 66 9.90 -4.40 18.58
N ARG A 67 10.91 -4.50 19.45
CA ARG A 67 11.50 -3.34 20.13
C ARG A 67 12.55 -2.61 19.29
N GLY A 68 13.02 -3.22 18.20
CA GLY A 68 14.13 -2.70 17.39
C GLY A 68 15.51 -3.03 17.95
N ASP A 69 15.62 -3.84 19.00
CA ASP A 69 16.90 -4.29 19.55
C ASP A 69 17.66 -5.16 18.53
N ARG A 70 16.93 -5.83 17.64
CA ARG A 70 17.48 -6.69 16.59
C ARG A 70 16.67 -6.59 15.31
N LYS A 71 17.37 -6.52 14.17
CA LYS A 71 16.75 -6.57 12.83
C LYS A 71 16.28 -8.01 12.51
N PRO A 72 15.08 -8.19 11.94
CA PRO A 72 14.65 -9.49 11.43
C PRO A 72 15.50 -9.87 10.20
N ASN A 73 15.79 -11.16 10.05
CA ASN A 73 16.37 -11.68 8.81
C ASN A 73 15.28 -12.14 7.84
N TRP A 74 15.64 -12.41 6.59
CA TRP A 74 14.66 -12.83 5.57
C TRP A 74 13.90 -14.11 5.95
N ASN A 75 14.58 -15.07 6.60
CA ASN A 75 13.96 -16.32 7.05
C ASN A 75 12.87 -16.09 8.10
N ILE A 76 13.08 -15.16 9.05
CA ILE A 76 12.06 -14.88 10.07
C ILE A 76 10.86 -14.17 9.47
N LEU A 77 11.08 -13.23 8.54
CA LEU A 77 9.99 -12.55 7.83
C LEU A 77 9.17 -13.54 6.99
N ALA A 78 9.83 -14.46 6.28
CA ALA A 78 9.16 -15.49 5.51
C ALA A 78 8.31 -16.42 6.40
N LYS A 79 8.85 -16.86 7.55
CA LYS A 79 8.09 -17.67 8.50
C LYS A 79 6.88 -16.93 9.06
N MET A 80 7.04 -15.66 9.45
CA MET A 80 5.92 -14.83 9.91
C MET A 80 4.86 -14.69 8.81
N SER A 81 5.27 -14.46 7.56
CA SER A 81 4.38 -14.39 6.40
C SER A 81 3.57 -15.67 6.21
N ILE A 82 4.21 -16.84 6.29
CA ILE A 82 3.54 -18.14 6.14
C ILE A 82 2.53 -18.37 7.28
N GLU A 83 2.95 -18.16 8.53
CA GLU A 83 2.13 -18.45 9.72
C GLU A 83 0.94 -17.51 9.90
N LEU A 84 1.02 -16.30 9.33
CA LEU A 84 -0.02 -15.27 9.40
C LEU A 84 -0.77 -15.08 8.07
N GLY A 85 -0.40 -15.80 7.02
CA GLY A 85 -1.00 -15.65 5.68
C GLY A 85 -0.80 -14.26 5.07
N ILE A 86 0.34 -13.62 5.31
CA ILE A 86 0.68 -12.29 4.78
C ILE A 86 1.48 -12.45 3.49
N GLU A 87 1.11 -11.74 2.43
CA GLU A 87 1.91 -11.62 1.21
C GLU A 87 2.62 -10.25 1.19
N PHE A 88 3.94 -10.23 1.33
CA PHE A 88 4.71 -8.99 1.22
C PHE A 88 4.94 -8.62 -0.25
N LYS A 89 4.49 -7.42 -0.64
CA LYS A 89 4.72 -6.86 -1.97
C LYS A 89 5.68 -5.68 -1.89
N VAL A 90 6.68 -5.68 -2.75
CA VAL A 90 7.65 -4.58 -2.86
C VAL A 90 7.22 -3.67 -4.00
N MET A 91 7.03 -2.40 -3.70
CA MET A 91 6.70 -1.36 -4.67
C MET A 91 7.57 -0.15 -4.39
N THR A 92 7.99 0.56 -5.44
CA THR A 92 8.63 1.86 -5.29
C THR A 92 7.58 2.96 -5.18
N GLU A 93 7.97 4.12 -4.66
CA GLU A 93 7.09 5.30 -4.63
C GLU A 93 6.59 5.66 -6.03
N GLU A 94 7.47 5.58 -7.04
CA GLU A 94 7.12 5.84 -8.45
C GLU A 94 5.99 4.93 -8.93
N MET A 95 6.09 3.61 -8.68
CA MET A 95 5.04 2.65 -9.04
C MET A 95 3.71 2.95 -8.33
N ILE A 96 3.76 3.45 -7.09
CA ILE A 96 2.56 3.85 -6.34
C ILE A 96 1.93 5.10 -6.97
N GLN A 97 2.76 6.11 -7.27
CA GLN A 97 2.30 7.35 -7.89
C GLN A 97 1.68 7.12 -9.27
N GLU A 98 2.27 6.23 -10.09
CA GLU A 98 1.73 5.83 -11.39
C GLU A 98 0.33 5.23 -11.25
N ARG A 99 0.15 4.23 -10.36
CA ARG A 99 -1.19 3.63 -10.12
C ARG A 99 -2.23 4.64 -9.65
N VAL A 100 -1.87 5.49 -8.69
CA VAL A 100 -2.80 6.51 -8.17
C VAL A 100 -3.19 7.49 -9.27
N THR A 101 -2.23 7.87 -10.12
CA THR A 101 -2.46 8.76 -11.27
C THR A 101 -3.38 8.11 -12.30
N GLU A 102 -3.16 6.84 -12.62
CA GLU A 102 -4.02 6.05 -13.51
C GLU A 102 -5.45 5.96 -12.97
N GLU A 103 -5.65 5.59 -11.70
CA GLU A 103 -6.97 5.50 -11.07
C GLU A 103 -7.71 6.86 -11.07
N LEU A 104 -6.99 7.96 -10.79
CA LEU A 104 -7.56 9.31 -10.88
C LEU A 104 -7.97 9.68 -12.30
N MET A 105 -7.16 9.32 -13.31
CA MET A 105 -7.47 9.55 -14.72
C MET A 105 -8.68 8.73 -15.16
N GLU A 106 -8.78 7.46 -14.74
CA GLU A 106 -9.93 6.61 -15.01
C GLU A 106 -11.20 7.17 -14.38
N TYR A 107 -11.13 7.60 -13.12
CA TYR A 107 -12.24 8.26 -12.43
C TYR A 107 -12.67 9.52 -13.17
N HIS A 108 -11.72 10.37 -13.58
CA HIS A 108 -12.00 11.60 -14.32
C HIS A 108 -12.65 11.31 -15.69
N LYS A 109 -12.17 10.29 -16.42
CA LYS A 109 -12.75 9.85 -17.71
C LYS A 109 -14.17 9.32 -17.56
N ARG A 110 -14.48 8.62 -16.47
CA ARG A 110 -15.85 8.17 -16.17
C ARG A 110 -16.77 9.36 -15.87
N TRP A 111 -16.29 10.32 -15.08
CA TRP A 111 -17.06 11.50 -14.73
C TRP A 111 -17.28 12.43 -15.93
N SER A 112 -16.28 12.65 -16.79
CA SER A 112 -16.42 13.47 -17.99
C SER A 112 -17.44 12.90 -18.97
N LYS A 113 -17.42 11.57 -19.21
CA LYS A 113 -18.45 10.86 -19.98
C LYS A 113 -19.85 11.05 -19.38
N THR A 114 -19.95 11.07 -18.05
CA THR A 114 -21.23 11.29 -17.34
C THR A 114 -21.71 12.73 -17.51
N GLN A 115 -20.83 13.73 -17.42
CA GLN A 115 -21.17 15.13 -17.65
C GLN A 115 -21.53 15.41 -19.11
N GLU A 116 -20.83 14.78 -20.05
CA GLU A 116 -21.15 14.85 -21.48
C GLU A 116 -22.52 14.22 -21.77
N TYR A 117 -22.79 13.04 -21.19
CA TYR A 117 -24.13 12.42 -21.21
C TYR A 117 -25.20 13.37 -20.66
N LEU A 118 -24.97 14.01 -19.51
CA LEU A 118 -25.95 14.93 -18.90
C LEU A 118 -26.14 16.20 -19.74
N LYS A 119 -25.07 16.74 -20.34
CA LYS A 119 -25.15 17.88 -21.26
C LYS A 119 -25.94 17.53 -22.52
N LEU A 120 -25.68 16.36 -23.12
CA LEU A 120 -26.43 15.85 -24.27
C LEU A 120 -27.91 15.63 -23.91
N LYS A 121 -28.19 15.01 -22.76
CA LYS A 121 -29.55 14.82 -22.25
C LYS A 121 -30.29 16.15 -22.04
N ASN A 122 -29.59 17.19 -21.57
CA ASN A 122 -30.19 18.51 -21.32
C ASN A 122 -30.29 19.38 -22.58
N GLN A 123 -29.50 19.12 -23.63
CA GLN A 123 -29.57 19.83 -24.91
C GLN A 123 -30.61 19.24 -25.88
N VAL A 124 -30.92 17.96 -25.75
CA VAL A 124 -31.72 17.25 -26.75
C VAL A 124 -33.20 17.28 -26.37
N THR A 125 -33.98 18.09 -27.09
CA THR A 125 -35.47 18.10 -27.09
C THR A 125 -36.07 16.91 -27.86
N ASN A 126 -35.27 16.00 -28.41
CA ASN A 126 -35.73 14.84 -29.18
C ASN A 126 -35.09 13.51 -28.72
N PRO A 127 -35.82 12.61 -28.04
CA PRO A 127 -35.27 11.43 -27.35
C PRO A 127 -34.54 10.42 -28.25
N GLN A 128 -34.71 10.47 -29.58
CA GLN A 128 -34.03 9.55 -30.51
C GLN A 128 -32.53 9.85 -30.71
N THR A 129 -32.07 11.08 -30.48
CA THR A 129 -30.65 11.44 -30.65
C THR A 129 -29.77 10.91 -29.51
N VAL A 130 -30.34 10.76 -28.31
CA VAL A 130 -29.61 10.22 -27.14
C VAL A 130 -29.37 8.70 -27.29
N MET A 131 -30.25 7.99 -28.02
CA MET A 131 -30.09 6.55 -28.32
C MET A 131 -29.13 6.25 -29.48
N ALA A 132 -28.74 7.25 -30.29
CA ALA A 132 -27.97 7.03 -31.51
C ALA A 132 -26.45 6.89 -31.30
N VAL A 133 -25.93 7.09 -30.08
CA VAL A 133 -24.51 6.87 -29.76
C VAL A 133 -24.34 5.54 -29.02
N SER A 134 -24.74 4.47 -29.69
CA SER A 134 -24.11 3.16 -29.57
C SER A 134 -24.19 2.46 -30.92
N PRO A 135 -23.17 2.60 -31.79
CA PRO A 135 -22.78 1.49 -32.62
C PRO A 135 -21.91 0.58 -31.74
N MET A 136 -22.40 -0.64 -31.54
CA MET A 136 -21.70 -1.76 -30.94
C MET A 136 -20.25 -1.82 -31.41
N ALA A 137 -19.31 -1.82 -30.46
CA ALA A 137 -18.18 -2.73 -30.54
C ALA A 137 -18.57 -3.89 -29.62
N GLU A 138 -18.79 -5.05 -30.22
CA GLU A 138 -19.01 -6.33 -29.54
C GLU A 138 -17.81 -6.67 -28.64
N ASP A 139 -18.09 -7.46 -27.61
CA ASP A 139 -17.18 -8.02 -26.60
C ASP A 139 -16.73 -7.07 -25.45
N ASP A 140 -17.54 -7.00 -24.38
CA ASP A 140 -17.24 -7.74 -23.15
C ASP A 140 -18.26 -7.50 -22.02
N TYR A 141 -18.99 -8.58 -21.75
CA TYR A 141 -19.70 -9.05 -20.56
C TYR A 141 -20.53 -8.13 -19.66
N ALA A 142 -21.83 -8.49 -19.64
CA ALA A 142 -22.70 -8.37 -18.49
C ALA A 142 -22.08 -8.96 -17.22
N MET A 143 -22.09 -8.19 -16.14
CA MET A 143 -22.08 -8.73 -14.77
C MET A 143 -23.16 -8.01 -13.97
N ALA A 144 -24.38 -8.53 -14.09
CA ALA A 144 -25.45 -8.33 -13.12
C ALA A 144 -26.01 -9.71 -12.79
N GLY A 145 -25.59 -10.22 -11.63
CA GLY A 145 -26.01 -11.45 -10.98
C GLY A 145 -25.47 -11.43 -9.56
#